data_AF-A0A843FCH7-F1
#
_entry.id   AF-A0A843FCH7-F1
#
_cell.length_a   1.000
_cell.length_b   1.000
_cell.length_c   1.000
_cell.angle_alpha   90.00
_cell.angle_beta   90.00
_cell.angle_gamma   90.00
#
_symmetry.space_group_name_H-M   'P 1'
#
loop_
_entity.id
_entity.type
_entity.pdbx_description
1 polymer ?
#
loop_
_entity_poly.entity_id
_entity_poly.type
_entity_poly.pdbx_seq_one_letter_code
_entity_poly.pdbx_strand_id
1 'polypeptide(L)' 'MENKGTIAIPIIGYIITIIAPIIGLVYGAILFFFKKDTPLYQKHGRFIIYFSIVVFVISLIIRTVMG' A
#
# COMPACT_ATOMS: atom_id res chain seq x y z
N MET A 1 -13.77 -23.62 -5.34
CA MET A 1 -12.54 -23.41 -4.54
C MET A 1 -12.34 -21.92 -4.40
N GLU A 2 -12.60 -21.39 -3.21
CA GLU A 2 -12.39 -19.99 -2.85
C GLU A 2 -10.95 -19.61 -3.19
N ASN A 3 -10.77 -18.71 -4.16
CA ASN A 3 -9.45 -18.22 -4.57
C ASN A 3 -8.93 -17.33 -3.44
N LYS A 4 -8.37 -17.97 -2.40
CA LYS A 4 -7.72 -17.34 -1.26
C LYS A 4 -6.52 -16.59 -1.81
N GLY A 5 -6.75 -15.35 -2.23
CA GLY A 5 -5.73 -14.52 -2.86
C GLY A 5 -4.39 -14.66 -2.14
N THR A 6 -3.33 -14.89 -2.92
CA THR A 6 -1.98 -15.09 -2.42
C THR A 6 -1.53 -13.92 -1.55
N ILE A 7 -1.19 -14.19 -0.29
CA ILE A 7 -0.76 -13.19 0.72
C ILE A 7 0.49 -12.44 0.28
N ALA A 8 1.29 -13.03 -0.63
CA ALA A 8 2.48 -12.40 -1.20
C ALA A 8 2.19 -11.04 -1.87
N ILE A 9 1.03 -10.87 -2.50
CA ILE A 9 0.67 -9.63 -3.23
C ILE A 9 0.57 -8.43 -2.27
N PRO A 10 -0.20 -8.49 -1.16
CA PRO A 10 -0.17 -7.47 -0.11
C PRO A 10 1.23 -7.18 0.45
N ILE A 11 2.01 -8.23 0.72
CA ILE A 11 3.36 -8.11 1.32
C ILE A 11 4.27 -7.31 0.39
N ILE A 12 4.27 -7.62 -0.91
CA ILE A 12 5.02 -6.87 -1.92
C ILE A 12 4.60 -5.39 -1.91
N GLY A 13 3.30 -5.12 -1.79
CA GLY A 13 2.78 -3.76 -1.69
C GLY A 13 3.36 -2.97 -0.52
N TYR A 14 3.48 -3.58 0.67
CA TYR A 14 4.09 -2.92 1.83
C TYR A 14 5.59 -2.67 1.64
N ILE A 15 6.33 -3.64 1.10
CA ILE A 15 7.77 -3.48 0.85
C ILE A 15 8.02 -2.33 -0.14
N ILE A 16 7.25 -2.28 -1.22
CA ILE A 16 7.33 -1.20 -2.22
C ILE A 16 7.02 0.16 -1.58
N THR A 17 6.04 0.21 -0.68
CA THR A 17 5.63 1.46 -0.01
C THR A 17 6.74 2.09 0.82
N ILE A 18 7.57 1.28 1.49
CA ILE A 18 8.69 1.77 2.29
C ILE A 18 9.75 2.46 1.41
N ILE A 19 10.03 1.88 0.24
CA ILE A 19 11.06 2.37 -0.69
C ILE A 19 10.54 3.58 -1.46
N ALA A 20 9.28 3.52 -1.91
CA ALA A 20 8.64 4.51 -2.74
C ALA A 20 7.17 4.68 -2.34
N PRO A 21 6.85 5.62 -1.43
CA PRO A 21 5.50 5.80 -0.89
C PRO A 21 4.46 6.08 -1.98
N ILE A 22 4.85 6.82 -3.03
CA ILE A 22 3.99 7.12 -4.16
C ILE A 22 3.62 5.83 -4.93
N ILE A 23 4.59 4.94 -5.16
CA ILE A 23 4.34 3.66 -5.85
C ILE A 23 3.49 2.74 -4.96
N GLY A 24 3.75 2.74 -3.65
CA GLY A 24 2.90 2.07 -2.65
C GLY A 24 1.45 2.52 -2.74
N LEU A 25 1.21 3.82 -2.87
CA LEU A 25 -0.12 4.41 -2.96
C LEU A 25 -0.86 3.98 -4.23
N VAL A 26 -0.17 3.98 -5.38
CA VAL A 26 -0.71 3.47 -6.65
C VAL A 26 -1.02 1.99 -6.54
N TYR A 27 -0.12 1.20 -5.96
CA TYR A 27 -0.31 -0.24 -5.79
C TYR A 27 -1.49 -0.58 -4.87
N GLY A 28 -1.61 0.14 -3.74
CA GLY A 28 -2.74 0.04 -2.83
C GLY A 28 -4.06 0.44 -3.48
N ALA A 29 -4.05 1.49 -4.31
CA ALA A 29 -5.21 1.89 -5.10
C ALA A 29 -5.62 0.82 -6.12
N ILE A 30 -4.66 0.21 -6.82
CA ILE A 30 -4.93 -0.90 -7.74
C ILE A 30 -5.59 -2.07 -6.99
N LEU A 31 -5.02 -2.48 -5.85
CA LEU A 31 -5.58 -3.57 -5.04
C LEU A 31 -6.99 -3.24 -4.51
N PHE A 32 -7.22 -2.00 -4.08
CA PHE A 32 -8.49 -1.59 -3.52
C PHE A 32 -9.60 -1.45 -4.58
N PHE A 33 -9.29 -0.87 -5.75
CA PHE A 33 -10.28 -0.57 -6.78
C PHE A 33 -10.47 -1.69 -7.81
N PHE A 34 -9.41 -2.43 -8.17
CA PHE A 34 -9.45 -3.43 -9.24
C PHE A 34 -9.52 -4.88 -8.74
N LYS A 35 -9.15 -5.16 -7.48
CA LYS A 35 -9.21 -6.51 -6.88
C LYS A 35 -10.31 -6.62 -5.81
N LYS A 36 -11.47 -6.02 -6.07
CA LYS A 36 -12.63 -5.98 -5.15
C LYS A 36 -13.22 -7.36 -4.86
N ASP A 37 -13.03 -8.32 -5.77
CA ASP A 37 -13.60 -9.67 -5.67
C ASP A 37 -12.94 -10.51 -4.57
N THR A 38 -11.80 -10.06 -4.03
CA THR A 38 -11.09 -10.73 -2.93
C THR A 38 -11.06 -9.80 -1.71
N PRO A 39 -11.79 -10.13 -0.61
CA PRO A 39 -11.86 -9.27 0.58
C PRO A 39 -10.48 -9.04 1.21
N LEU A 40 -9.55 -9.99 1.05
CA LEU A 40 -8.16 -9.87 1.48
C LEU A 40 -7.43 -8.72 0.76
N TYR A 41 -7.52 -8.66 -0.58
CA TYR A 41 -6.86 -7.60 -1.36
C TYR A 41 -7.50 -6.24 -1.13
N GLN A 42 -8.82 -6.17 -0.95
CA GLN A 42 -9.48 -4.92 -0.65
C GLN A 42 -9.07 -4.37 0.73
N LYS A 43 -9.04 -5.23 1.77
CA LYS A 43 -8.62 -4.83 3.12
C LYS A 43 -7.17 -4.36 3.13
N HIS A 44 -6.27 -5.16 2.56
CA HIS A 44 -4.85 -4.81 2.52
C HIS A 44 -4.54 -3.65 1.57
N GLY A 45 -5.24 -3.52 0.43
CA GLY A 45 -5.10 -2.38 -0.46
C GLY A 45 -5.43 -1.06 0.25
N ARG A 46 -6.51 -1.03 1.04
CA ARG A 46 -6.86 0.13 1.88
C ARG A 46 -5.76 0.45 2.90
N PHE A 47 -5.22 -0.56 3.58
CA PHE A 47 -4.12 -0.37 4.52
C PHE A 47 -2.82 0.09 3.88
N ILE A 48 -2.49 -0.41 2.69
CA ILE A 48 -1.33 0.04 1.91
C ILE A 48 -1.50 1.51 1.54
N ILE A 49 -2.69 1.96 1.15
CA ILE A 49 -2.97 3.38 0.88
C ILE A 49 -2.72 4.22 2.13
N TYR A 50 -3.30 3.85 3.28
CA TYR A 50 -3.10 4.60 4.52
C TYR A 50 -1.63 4.63 4.95
N PHE A 51 -0.96 3.48 4.89
CA PHE A 51 0.46 3.38 5.21
C PHE A 51 1.31 4.25 4.29
N SER A 52 1.01 4.27 2.99
CA SER A 52 1.70 5.10 1.99
C SER A 52 1.57 6.58 2.30
N ILE A 53 0.37 7.05 2.67
CA ILE A 53 0.14 8.45 3.05
C ILE A 53 0.94 8.80 4.30
N VAL A 54 0.91 7.94 5.32
CA VAL A 54 1.65 8.17 6.58
C VAL A 54 3.16 8.25 6.32
N VAL A 55 3.73 7.27 5.60
CA VAL A 55 5.17 7.26 5.26
C VAL A 55 5.55 8.49 4.44
N PHE A 56 4.70 8.89 3.48
CA PHE A 56 4.94 10.08 2.68
C PHE A 56 4.97 11.36 3.53
N VAL A 57 3.99 11.53 4.43
CA VAL A 57 3.94 12.68 5.35
C VAL A 57 5.16 12.70 6.28
N ILE A 58 5.54 11.56 6.85
CA ILE A 58 6.75 11.44 7.68
C ILE A 58 7.99 11.83 6.87
N SER A 59 8.10 11.35 5.63
CA SER A 59 9.22 11.66 4.73
C SER A 59 9.32 13.16 4.42
N LEU A 60 8.18 13.83 4.22
CA LEU A 60 8.12 15.29 4.05
C LEU A 60 8.53 16.03 5.32
N ILE A 61 8.07 15.60 6.50
CA ILE A 61 8.46 16.20 7.78
C ILE A 61 9.97 16.05 7.99
N ILE A 62 10.52 14.85 7.81
CA ILE A 62 11.96 14.58 7.94
C ILE A 62 12.75 15.49 7.00
N ARG A 63 12.35 15.58 5.72
CA ARG A 63 13.01 16.46 4.74
C ARG A 63 12.92 17.94 5.11
N THR A 64 11.86 18.37 5.79
CA THR A 64 11.68 19.75 6.23
C THR A 64 12.50 20.06 7.50
N VAL A 65 12.70 19.08 8.37
CA VAL A 65 13.49 19.22 9.61
C VAL A 65 15.00 19.04 9.37
N MET A 66 15.37 18.16 8.44
CA MET A 66 16.77 17.89 8.07
C MET A 66 17.26 18.74 6.88
N GLY A 67 16.36 19.47 6.22
CA GLY A 67 16.69 20.51 5.24
C GLY A 67 17.07 21.80 5.93
#